data_AF-A0A0F9AX34-F1
#
_entry.id   AF-A0A0F9AX34-F1
#
_cell.length_a   1.000
_cell.length_b   1.000
_cell.length_c   1.000
_cell.angle_alpha   90.00
_cell.angle_beta   90.00
_cell.angle_gamma   90.00
#
_symmetry.space_group_name_H-M   'P 1'
#
loop_
_entity.id
_entity.type
_entity.pdbx_description
1 polymer ?
#
loop_
_entity_poly.entity_id
_entity_poly.type
_entity_poly.pdbx_seq_one_letter_code
_entity_poly.pdbx_strand_id
1 'polypeptide(L)'
;MVTYRQVIQRVFHAARDALRVSVANRILYTATIKVPDLATAGALDADDAAGSRFILAGVPKSGIIVSAWLFDLAAQTVQVDLFFSGQEFVGGTNDDAWDVADAELSQLSHITFTNADFRAHVDNSKAQVDNLGIGYEAPLGLLYCQLVARGTPTYAANSLSVRLAIAEDLP
;
A
#
# COMPACT_ATOMS: atom_id res chain seq x y z
N MET A 1 -25.43 17.48 -45.40
CA MET A 1 -25.88 18.56 -44.49
C MET A 1 -26.19 17.91 -43.14
N VAL A 2 -25.40 18.18 -42.10
CA VAL A 2 -25.61 17.59 -40.78
C VAL A 2 -26.79 18.31 -40.12
N THR A 3 -27.77 17.57 -39.64
CA THR A 3 -28.94 18.17 -39.00
C THR A 3 -28.60 18.64 -37.59
N TYR A 4 -29.22 19.73 -37.14
CA TYR A 4 -29.02 20.29 -35.80
C TYR A 4 -29.22 19.24 -34.69
N ARG A 5 -30.17 18.30 -34.89
CA ARG A 5 -30.41 17.15 -34.01
C ARG A 5 -29.22 16.20 -33.90
N GLN A 6 -28.49 15.94 -34.99
CA GLN A 6 -27.30 15.09 -34.98
C GLN A 6 -26.13 15.75 -34.26
N VAL A 7 -26.02 17.08 -34.31
CA VAL A 7 -24.99 17.82 -33.56
C VAL A 7 -25.25 17.72 -32.07
N ILE A 8 -26.50 17.96 -31.62
CA ILE A 8 -26.87 17.86 -30.19
C ILE A 8 -26.62 16.44 -29.66
N GLN A 9 -27.01 15.40 -30.41
CA GLN A 9 -26.80 14.02 -29.96
C GLN A 9 -25.32 13.67 -29.79
N ARG A 10 -24.43 14.14 -30.69
CA ARG A 10 -22.98 13.91 -30.58
C ARG A 10 -22.37 14.63 -29.37
N VAL A 11 -22.77 15.88 -29.13
CA VAL A 11 -22.31 16.65 -27.97
C VAL A 11 -22.76 15.99 -26.67
N PHE A 12 -24.00 15.50 -26.61
CA PHE A 12 -24.53 14.83 -25.42
C PHE A 12 -23.82 13.51 -25.11
N HIS A 13 -23.45 12.73 -26.13
CA HIS A 13 -22.67 11.50 -25.95
C HIS A 13 -21.25 11.81 -25.47
N ALA A 14 -20.58 12.77 -26.12
CA ALA A 14 -19.23 13.19 -25.70
C ALA A 14 -19.21 13.76 -24.27
N ALA A 15 -20.21 14.57 -23.89
CA ALA A 15 -20.33 15.11 -22.55
C ALA A 15 -20.66 14.02 -21.51
N ARG A 16 -21.52 13.06 -21.85
CA ARG A 16 -21.81 11.91 -20.98
C ARG A 16 -20.58 11.03 -20.77
N ASP A 17 -19.81 10.78 -21.82
CA ASP A 17 -18.63 9.94 -21.75
C ASP A 17 -17.49 10.65 -21.00
N ALA A 18 -17.31 11.96 -21.21
CA ALA A 18 -16.38 12.78 -20.43
C ALA A 18 -16.78 12.90 -18.95
N LEU A 19 -18.08 13.03 -18.65
CA LEU A 19 -18.58 13.05 -17.28
C LEU A 19 -18.42 11.69 -16.59
N ARG A 20 -18.65 10.57 -17.31
CA ARG A 20 -18.38 9.23 -16.81
C ARG A 20 -16.90 9.05 -16.46
N VAL A 21 -15.98 9.55 -17.29
CA VAL A 21 -14.54 9.52 -17.03
C VAL A 21 -14.16 10.42 -15.84
N SER A 22 -14.79 11.57 -15.67
CA SER A 22 -14.52 12.50 -14.56
C SER A 22 -15.01 12.01 -13.19
N VAL A 23 -15.98 11.10 -13.16
CA VAL A 23 -16.47 10.46 -11.91
C VAL A 23 -15.74 9.12 -11.66
N ALA A 24 -14.97 8.61 -12.64
CA ALA A 24 -14.45 7.24 -12.66
C ALA A 24 -13.20 6.92 -11.84
N ASN A 25 -12.56 7.86 -11.14
CA ASN A 25 -11.40 7.52 -10.31
C ASN A 25 -11.32 8.39 -9.07
N ARG A 26 -12.10 8.02 -8.05
CA ARG A 26 -11.92 8.58 -6.71
C ARG A 26 -10.69 7.93 -6.08
N ILE A 27 -9.65 8.72 -5.83
CA ILE A 27 -8.49 8.27 -5.06
C ILE A 27 -8.79 8.45 -3.58
N LEU A 28 -8.87 7.34 -2.86
CA LEU A 28 -8.97 7.28 -1.41
C LEU A 28 -7.58 7.13 -0.81
N TYR A 29 -7.28 7.87 0.24
CA TYR A 29 -6.06 7.70 1.01
C TYR A 29 -6.39 7.00 2.32
N THR A 30 -5.65 5.96 2.67
CA THR A 30 -5.79 5.33 3.98
C THR A 30 -5.32 6.27 5.08
N ALA A 31 -5.74 6.00 6.31
CA ALA A 31 -5.04 6.52 7.47
C ALA A 31 -3.56 6.07 7.44
N THR A 32 -2.68 6.89 8.01
CA THR A 32 -1.29 6.48 8.24
C THR A 32 -1.25 5.59 9.46
N ILE A 33 -0.90 4.32 9.28
CA ILE A 33 -0.88 3.33 10.37
C ILE A 33 0.57 3.12 10.81
N LYS A 34 0.80 3.27 12.11
CA LYS A 34 2.06 2.88 12.75
C LYS A 34 2.14 1.37 12.79
N VAL A 35 3.32 0.85 12.48
CA VAL A 35 3.57 -0.59 12.52
C VAL A 35 3.59 -1.03 14.00
N PRO A 36 2.68 -1.91 14.42
CA PRO A 36 2.58 -2.34 15.80
C PRO A 36 3.73 -3.26 16.18
N ASP A 37 4.04 -3.31 17.47
CA ASP A 37 5.07 -4.17 18.08
C ASP A 37 6.46 -4.06 17.44
N LEU A 38 6.71 -3.00 16.66
CA LEU A 38 8.04 -2.61 16.27
C LEU A 38 8.75 -2.18 17.55
N ALA A 39 9.55 -3.10 18.09
CA ALA A 39 10.33 -2.86 19.29
C ALA A 39 11.67 -2.24 18.90
N THR A 40 12.31 -1.54 19.85
CA THR A 40 13.73 -1.26 19.75
C THR A 40 14.46 -2.58 20.02
N ALA A 41 14.55 -3.42 18.99
CA ALA A 41 15.28 -4.68 19.01
C ALA A 41 16.74 -4.46 18.60
N GLY A 42 17.50 -5.54 18.45
CA GLY A 42 18.80 -5.48 17.78
C GLY A 42 18.67 -4.99 16.34
N ALA A 43 19.77 -5.06 15.58
CA ALA A 43 19.62 -4.98 14.13
C ALA A 43 18.75 -6.15 13.69
N LEU A 44 17.69 -5.88 12.93
CA LEU A 44 16.95 -6.93 12.24
C LEU A 44 17.92 -7.64 11.29
N ASP A 45 17.64 -8.89 10.97
CA ASP A 45 18.26 -9.58 9.85
C ASP A 45 17.45 -9.38 8.56
N ALA A 46 18.07 -9.73 7.43
CA ALA A 46 17.33 -9.80 6.18
C ALA A 46 16.28 -10.91 6.28
N ASP A 47 15.09 -10.62 5.76
CA ASP A 47 13.90 -11.46 5.76
C ASP A 47 13.16 -11.54 7.12
N ASP A 48 13.57 -10.76 8.10
CA ASP A 48 12.83 -10.61 9.36
C ASP A 48 11.57 -9.77 9.20
N ALA A 49 10.54 -10.12 9.97
CA ALA A 49 9.38 -9.27 10.17
C ALA A 49 9.77 -7.99 10.93
N ALA A 50 9.48 -6.84 10.32
CA ALA A 50 9.61 -5.53 10.95
C ALA A 50 8.28 -5.18 11.63
N GLY A 51 8.16 -5.50 12.92
CA GLY A 51 6.91 -5.40 13.68
C GLY A 51 5.92 -6.55 13.43
N SER A 52 4.80 -6.52 14.14
CA SER A 52 3.70 -7.48 13.96
C SER A 52 2.82 -7.12 12.77
N ARG A 53 2.11 -8.12 12.22
CA ARG A 53 1.04 -7.92 11.23
C ARG A 53 0.00 -6.92 11.73
N PHE A 54 -0.46 -6.05 10.83
CA PHE A 54 -1.42 -4.98 11.11
C PHE A 54 -2.51 -4.89 10.05
N ILE A 55 -3.49 -4.01 10.29
CA ILE A 55 -4.67 -3.87 9.43
C ILE A 55 -4.81 -2.42 8.96
N LEU A 56 -4.96 -2.23 7.65
CA LEU A 56 -5.49 -1.01 7.06
C LEU A 56 -7.01 -1.15 6.93
N ALA A 57 -7.74 -0.52 7.84
CA ALA A 57 -9.20 -0.56 7.88
C ALA A 57 -9.85 0.56 7.04
N GLY A 58 -11.08 0.33 6.59
CA GLY A 58 -11.85 1.31 5.84
C GLY A 58 -11.41 1.47 4.39
N VAL A 59 -10.74 0.46 3.83
CA VAL A 59 -10.42 0.42 2.40
C VAL A 59 -11.68 0.03 1.59
N PRO A 60 -11.78 0.44 0.32
CA PRO A 60 -12.78 -0.11 -0.60
C PRO A 60 -12.72 -1.64 -0.65
N LYS A 61 -13.88 -2.29 -0.90
CA LYS A 61 -13.97 -3.76 -0.94
C LYS A 61 -13.18 -4.40 -2.08
N SER A 62 -12.90 -3.64 -3.12
CA SER A 62 -11.97 -3.94 -4.19
C SER A 62 -11.44 -2.61 -4.73
N GLY A 63 -10.27 -2.64 -5.34
CA GLY A 63 -9.68 -1.44 -5.92
C GLY A 63 -8.28 -1.67 -6.45
N ILE A 64 -7.64 -0.57 -6.84
CA ILE A 64 -6.26 -0.58 -7.35
C ILE A 64 -5.43 0.31 -6.44
N ILE A 65 -4.39 -0.26 -5.83
CA ILE A 65 -3.38 0.52 -5.12
C ILE A 65 -2.53 1.24 -6.17
N VAL A 66 -2.55 2.57 -6.13
CA VAL A 66 -1.86 3.42 -7.13
C VAL A 66 -0.54 3.98 -6.60
N SER A 67 -0.46 4.25 -5.29
CA SER A 67 0.75 4.71 -4.63
C SER A 67 0.83 4.18 -3.20
N ALA A 68 2.05 4.06 -2.69
CA ALA A 68 2.34 3.69 -1.32
C ALA A 68 3.42 4.58 -0.72
N TRP A 69 3.33 4.81 0.58
CA TRP A 69 4.30 5.56 1.36
C TRP A 69 4.74 4.77 2.57
N LEU A 70 6.04 4.78 2.82
CA LEU A 70 6.66 4.30 4.05
C LEU A 70 7.37 5.49 4.71
N PHE A 71 7.04 5.76 5.97
CA PHE A 71 7.71 6.78 6.77
C PHE A 71 8.60 6.08 7.78
N ASP A 72 9.88 6.42 7.75
CA ASP A 72 10.93 5.86 8.60
C ASP A 72 11.51 6.98 9.48
N LEU A 73 11.04 7.04 10.72
CA LEU A 73 11.46 8.03 11.71
C LEU A 73 12.81 7.68 12.38
N ALA A 74 13.43 6.57 12.00
CA ALA A 74 14.77 6.18 12.45
C ALA A 74 15.84 6.35 11.36
N ALA A 75 15.46 6.88 10.18
CA ALA A 75 16.33 7.19 9.06
C ALA A 75 17.20 6.02 8.56
N GLN A 76 16.76 4.77 8.76
CA GLN A 76 17.52 3.58 8.37
C GLN A 76 17.67 3.47 6.86
N THR A 77 16.66 3.89 6.09
CA THR A 77 16.74 3.97 4.62
C THR A 77 17.15 2.63 3.99
N VAL A 78 16.61 1.52 4.53
CA VAL A 78 16.83 0.15 4.06
C VAL A 78 15.64 -0.30 3.23
N GLN A 79 15.89 -1.22 2.28
CA GLN A 79 14.81 -1.84 1.52
C GLN A 79 13.85 -2.59 2.45
N VAL A 80 12.56 -2.37 2.26
CA VAL A 80 11.48 -3.01 3.01
C VAL A 80 10.39 -3.45 2.04
N ASP A 81 9.86 -4.64 2.23
CA ASP A 81 8.67 -5.09 1.52
C ASP A 81 7.44 -4.98 2.41
N LEU A 82 6.34 -4.49 1.85
CA LEU A 82 5.01 -4.53 2.44
C LEU A 82 4.21 -5.64 1.77
N PHE A 83 4.02 -6.75 2.47
CA PHE A 83 3.12 -7.81 2.06
C PHE A 83 1.70 -7.50 2.51
N PHE A 84 0.71 -7.83 1.69
CA PHE A 84 -0.69 -7.61 2.02
C PHE A 84 -1.64 -8.60 1.35
N SER A 85 -2.80 -8.79 1.99
CA SER A 85 -3.93 -9.55 1.47
C SER A 85 -5.24 -8.98 2.03
N GLY A 86 -6.35 -9.16 1.32
CA GLY A 86 -7.68 -8.90 1.90
C GLY A 86 -8.25 -10.05 2.70
N GLN A 87 -7.51 -11.17 2.80
CA GLN A 87 -7.75 -12.25 3.74
C GLN A 87 -6.69 -12.23 4.83
N GLU A 88 -7.07 -12.73 6.01
CA GLU A 88 -6.15 -12.92 7.11
C GLU A 88 -5.11 -13.98 6.76
N PHE A 89 -3.85 -13.72 7.12
CA PHE A 89 -2.72 -14.64 6.95
C PHE A 89 -1.87 -14.66 8.23
N VAL A 90 -1.01 -15.67 8.37
CA VAL A 90 -0.10 -15.78 9.51
C VAL A 90 1.01 -14.72 9.40
N GLY A 91 1.01 -13.77 10.35
CA GLY A 91 2.04 -12.74 10.45
C GLY A 91 3.30 -13.22 11.16
N GLY A 92 4.38 -12.47 11.02
CA GLY A 92 5.60 -12.65 11.81
C GLY A 92 5.54 -11.84 13.11
N THR A 93 6.41 -12.19 14.05
CA THR A 93 6.74 -11.33 15.19
C THR A 93 7.94 -10.45 14.86
N ASN A 94 8.05 -9.29 15.49
CA ASN A 94 9.21 -8.41 15.28
C ASN A 94 10.53 -9.13 15.56
N ASP A 95 11.53 -8.96 14.68
CA ASP A 95 12.87 -9.56 14.85
C ASP A 95 12.84 -11.10 14.84
N ASP A 96 11.95 -11.64 14.00
CA ASP A 96 11.87 -13.07 13.70
C ASP A 96 11.75 -13.27 12.20
N ALA A 97 12.34 -14.36 11.71
CA ALA A 97 12.36 -14.69 10.29
C ALA A 97 10.92 -14.85 9.80
N TRP A 98 10.53 -14.04 8.81
CA TRP A 98 9.18 -14.09 8.28
C TRP A 98 9.09 -15.09 7.13
N ASP A 99 8.24 -16.09 7.30
CA ASP A 99 7.93 -17.08 6.29
C ASP A 99 6.42 -17.09 5.98
N VAL A 100 6.09 -17.37 4.74
CA VAL A 100 4.72 -17.43 4.23
C VAL A 100 4.38 -18.89 4.01
N ALA A 101 3.30 -19.37 4.64
CA ALA A 101 2.81 -20.71 4.38
C ALA A 101 2.43 -20.88 2.90
N ASP A 102 2.78 -22.02 2.28
CA ASP A 102 2.49 -22.31 0.87
C ASP A 102 1.01 -22.08 0.48
N ALA A 103 0.10 -22.38 1.42
CA ALA A 103 -1.34 -22.20 1.22
C ALA A 103 -1.76 -20.72 1.13
N GLU A 104 -0.99 -19.81 1.73
CA GLU A 104 -1.26 -18.37 1.80
C GLU A 104 -0.51 -17.58 0.71
N LEU A 105 0.48 -18.19 0.05
CA LEU A 105 1.30 -17.49 -0.95
C LEU A 105 0.47 -16.94 -2.12
N SER A 106 -0.55 -17.70 -2.56
CA SER A 106 -1.38 -17.32 -3.72
C SER A 106 -2.29 -16.10 -3.49
N GLN A 107 -2.54 -15.73 -2.23
CA GLN A 107 -3.40 -14.60 -1.86
C GLN A 107 -2.61 -13.34 -1.47
N LEU A 108 -1.28 -13.45 -1.32
CA LEU A 108 -0.44 -12.33 -0.94
C LEU A 108 0.04 -11.56 -2.17
N SER A 109 -0.07 -10.25 -2.07
CA SER A 109 0.61 -9.30 -2.93
C SER A 109 1.67 -8.55 -2.12
N HIS A 110 2.60 -7.88 -2.79
CA HIS A 110 3.61 -7.08 -2.11
C HIS A 110 3.92 -5.78 -2.84
N ILE A 111 4.42 -4.81 -2.08
CA ILE A 111 5.00 -3.56 -2.56
C ILE A 111 6.42 -3.48 -2.00
N THR A 112 7.41 -3.32 -2.87
CA THR A 112 8.80 -3.14 -2.46
C THR A 112 9.14 -1.65 -2.41
N PHE A 113 9.65 -1.21 -1.26
CA PHE A 113 10.28 0.10 -1.10
C PHE A 113 11.79 -0.10 -1.20
N THR A 114 12.39 0.25 -2.33
CA THR A 114 13.85 0.18 -2.54
C THR A 114 14.54 1.38 -1.91
N ASN A 115 15.85 1.30 -1.68
CA ASN A 115 16.64 2.44 -1.18
C ASN A 115 16.52 3.69 -2.07
N ALA A 116 16.26 3.54 -3.37
CA ALA A 116 16.12 4.65 -4.32
C ALA A 116 14.80 5.44 -4.15
N ASP A 117 13.78 4.80 -3.55
CA ASP A 117 12.48 5.41 -3.30
C ASP A 117 12.53 6.37 -2.10
N PHE A 118 13.53 6.22 -1.23
CA PHE A 118 13.68 7.04 -0.05
C PHE A 118 14.20 8.45 -0.37
N ARG A 119 13.68 9.41 0.40
CA ARG A 119 14.23 10.75 0.56
C ARG A 119 14.63 10.89 2.02
N ALA A 120 15.93 10.75 2.26
CA ALA A 120 16.51 10.84 3.59
C ALA A 120 16.72 12.30 4.03
N HIS A 121 16.45 12.54 5.30
CA HIS A 121 16.71 13.75 6.06
C HIS A 121 17.65 13.35 7.22
N VAL A 122 18.07 14.32 8.03
CA VAL A 122 19.00 14.06 9.13
C VAL A 122 18.44 13.05 10.14
N ASP A 123 17.14 13.16 10.48
CA ASP A 123 16.52 12.36 11.55
C ASP A 123 15.45 11.37 11.05
N ASN A 124 15.08 11.43 9.78
CA ASN A 124 14.03 10.57 9.23
C ASN A 124 14.19 10.40 7.72
N SER A 125 13.45 9.46 7.15
CA SER A 125 13.33 9.29 5.72
C SER A 125 11.90 8.92 5.33
N LYS A 126 11.56 9.15 4.08
CA LYS A 126 10.26 8.78 3.50
C LYS A 126 10.50 8.11 2.16
N ALA A 127 9.94 6.91 1.98
CA ALA A 127 9.83 6.28 0.67
C ALA A 127 8.47 6.53 0.05
N GLN A 128 8.45 6.64 -1.28
CA GLN A 128 7.23 6.73 -2.08
C GLN A 128 7.38 5.90 -3.34
N VAL A 129 6.41 5.01 -3.57
CA VAL A 129 6.29 4.26 -4.82
C VAL A 129 4.97 4.67 -5.47
N ASP A 130 5.05 5.11 -6.72
CA ASP A 130 3.91 5.57 -7.52
C ASP A 130 3.68 4.65 -8.72
N ASN A 131 2.48 4.73 -9.32
CA ASN A 131 2.08 3.95 -10.49
C ASN A 131 2.14 2.43 -10.25
N LEU A 132 1.78 1.98 -9.06
CA LEU A 132 1.82 0.57 -8.66
C LEU A 132 0.87 -0.30 -9.49
N GLY A 133 -0.39 0.11 -9.65
CA GLY A 133 -1.37 -0.61 -10.45
C GLY A 133 -1.76 -1.99 -9.88
N ILE A 134 -1.65 -2.18 -8.55
CA ILE A 134 -1.88 -3.48 -7.92
C ILE A 134 -3.35 -3.61 -7.52
N GLY A 135 -4.07 -4.50 -8.20
CA GLY A 135 -5.44 -4.83 -7.85
C GLY A 135 -5.53 -5.62 -6.54
N TYR A 136 -6.59 -5.40 -5.77
CA TYR A 136 -6.87 -6.17 -4.56
C TYR A 136 -8.37 -6.40 -4.37
N GLU A 137 -8.70 -7.44 -3.60
CA GLU A 137 -10.03 -7.68 -3.06
C GLU A 137 -9.94 -7.74 -1.54
N ALA A 138 -10.81 -7.02 -0.84
CA ALA A 138 -10.92 -6.95 0.61
C ALA A 138 -12.41 -6.95 1.02
N PRO A 139 -13.11 -8.10 1.01
CA PRO A 139 -14.57 -8.15 1.20
C PRO A 139 -15.07 -7.49 2.49
N LEU A 140 -14.23 -7.47 3.53
CA LEU A 140 -14.49 -6.87 4.84
C LEU A 140 -14.07 -5.40 4.95
N GLY A 141 -13.51 -4.80 3.89
CA GLY A 141 -12.92 -3.46 3.90
C GLY A 141 -11.64 -3.38 4.76
N LEU A 142 -10.92 -4.50 4.88
CA LEU A 142 -9.69 -4.66 5.65
C LEU A 142 -8.59 -5.21 4.74
N LEU A 143 -7.43 -4.55 4.73
CA LEU A 143 -6.19 -5.13 4.21
C LEU A 143 -5.30 -5.52 5.38
N TYR A 144 -4.94 -6.79 5.45
CA TYR A 144 -3.95 -7.31 6.39
C TYR A 144 -2.57 -7.09 5.79
N CYS A 145 -1.61 -6.65 6.60
CA CYS A 145 -0.31 -6.19 6.14
C CYS A 145 0.83 -6.68 7.05
N GLN A 146 1.99 -6.97 6.47
CA GLN A 146 3.24 -7.28 7.18
C GLN A 146 4.39 -6.52 6.50
N LEU A 147 5.26 -5.89 7.29
CA LEU A 147 6.54 -5.38 6.77
C LEU A 147 7.65 -6.40 6.98
N VAL A 148 8.55 -6.48 6.01
CA VAL A 148 9.69 -7.40 6.01
C VAL A 148 10.95 -6.62 5.64
N ALA A 149 11.97 -6.70 6.49
CA ALA A 149 13.25 -6.07 6.20
C ALA A 149 14.01 -6.88 5.13
N ARG A 150 14.66 -6.20 4.18
CA ARG A 150 15.54 -6.84 3.17
C ARG A 150 17.01 -6.50 3.37
N GLY A 151 17.35 -6.07 4.58
CA GLY A 151 18.70 -5.74 5.02
C GLY A 151 18.73 -5.74 6.55
N THR A 152 19.71 -5.08 7.17
CA THR A 152 19.90 -5.14 8.63
C THR A 152 19.66 -3.79 9.34
N PRO A 153 18.44 -3.22 9.30
CA PRO A 153 18.13 -1.95 9.94
C PRO A 153 18.00 -2.08 11.46
N THR A 154 18.25 -0.98 12.15
CA THR A 154 18.02 -0.78 13.59
C THR A 154 16.90 0.22 13.81
N TYR A 155 15.65 -0.23 13.69
CA TYR A 155 14.49 0.65 13.88
C TYR A 155 14.25 0.96 15.37
N ALA A 156 13.92 2.22 15.67
CA ALA A 156 13.40 2.58 16.98
C ALA A 156 11.93 2.15 17.11
N ALA A 157 11.45 1.96 18.34
CA ALA A 157 10.07 1.57 18.55
C ALA A 157 9.07 2.56 17.90
N ASN A 158 8.06 2.02 17.21
CA ASN A 158 7.04 2.80 16.50
C ASN A 158 7.58 3.82 15.46
N SER A 159 8.79 3.59 14.93
CA SER A 159 9.42 4.49 13.94
C SER A 159 8.97 4.26 12.50
N LEU A 160 8.28 3.15 12.20
CA LEU A 160 7.72 2.88 10.88
C LEU A 160 6.21 3.15 10.82
N SER A 161 5.77 3.73 9.70
CA SER A 161 4.35 3.82 9.38
C SER A 161 4.08 3.78 7.88
N VAL A 162 2.90 3.27 7.52
CA VAL A 162 2.49 3.02 6.13
C VAL A 162 1.23 3.78 5.78
N ARG A 163 1.14 4.24 4.53
CA ARG A 163 -0.07 4.81 3.94
C ARG A 163 -0.21 4.37 2.49
N LEU A 164 -1.45 4.11 2.04
CA LEU A 164 -1.76 3.78 0.65
C LEU A 164 -2.69 4.82 0.01
N ALA A 165 -2.57 4.97 -1.30
CA ALA A 165 -3.56 5.61 -2.16
C ALA A 165 -4.21 4.53 -3.03
N ILE A 166 -5.55 4.51 -3.02
CA ILE A 166 -6.36 3.49 -3.65
C ILE A 166 -7.33 4.18 -4.62
N ALA A 167 -7.27 3.79 -5.89
CA ALA A 167 -8.35 4.04 -6.83
C ALA A 167 -9.49 3.05 -6.54
N GLU A 168 -10.64 3.57 -6.13
CA GLU A 168 -11.83 2.77 -5.87
C GLU A 168 -12.44 2.31 -7.19
N ASP A 169 -12.81 1.03 -7.26
CA ASP A 169 -13.60 0.51 -8.37
C ASP A 169 -15.03 1.06 -8.24
N LEU A 170 -15.54 1.70 -9.29
CA LEU A 170 -16.90 2.21 -9.23
C LEU A 170 -17.90 1.04 -9.16
N PRO A 171 -18.95 1.13 -8.32
CA PRO A 171 -19.99 0.10 -8.23
C PRO A 171 -20.80 -0.06 -9.52
#